data_AF-A0A921FYV1-F1
#
_entry.id   AF-A0A921FYV1-F1
#
_cell.length_a   1.000
_cell.length_b   1.000
_cell.length_c   1.000
_cell.angle_alpha   90.00
_cell.angle_beta   90.00
_cell.angle_gamma   90.00
#
_symmetry.space_group_name_H-M   'P 1'
#
loop_
_entity.id
_entity.type
_entity.pdbx_description
1 polymer ?
#
loop_
_entity_poly.entity_id
_entity_poly.type
_entity_poly.pdbx_seq_one_letter_code
_entity_poly.pdbx_strand_id
1 'polypeptide(L)'
;MDFKDKIRLHNYGRISMSDELINLALSDVFSTTMINKPVPVPYTDEILGDIILQLPRWRPGYSEGVTFEEKIARNLKVMISRHTKTANKIRDKKSFEGTQLQMMQGEDPLHHIYTLMVEFDHQYYKDDFDKVPEQFFKEIEKRYGTNFEIKIRNEFKPFLDVLSPINREKQRLLDEYIPLIKEALDECMLKVDLNRSEMDIVAYIANGVRWKVSRKLTKLLGTKVHQIKGKKYFVTKRDIRSAKFIRTKPNDILKVDTNKLSSAQYVFFEKLIRCIQKEIDSINIDPFTFNDEGQPININKRYFAKKMELEESNFKKRLSRLRK
;
A
#
# COMPACT_ATOMS: atom_id res chain seq x y z
N MET A 1 -22.18 -18.96 21.39
CA MET A 1 -21.83 -17.81 22.24
C MET A 1 -22.17 -16.56 21.46
N ASP A 2 -22.91 -15.63 22.04
CA ASP A 2 -23.28 -14.38 21.36
C ASP A 2 -22.05 -13.47 21.14
N PHE A 3 -22.13 -12.62 20.11
CA PHE A 3 -21.06 -11.70 19.73
C PHE A 3 -20.71 -10.71 20.86
N LYS A 4 -21.70 -10.16 21.58
CA LYS A 4 -21.45 -9.23 22.69
C LYS A 4 -20.86 -9.95 23.90
N ASP A 5 -21.25 -11.20 24.14
CA ASP A 5 -20.67 -12.02 25.20
C ASP A 5 -19.20 -12.37 24.94
N LYS A 6 -18.82 -12.60 23.67
CA LYS A 6 -17.41 -12.75 23.30
C LYS A 6 -16.60 -11.49 23.62
N ILE A 7 -17.12 -10.30 23.30
CA ILE A 7 -16.46 -9.03 23.63
C ILE A 7 -16.32 -8.87 25.15
N ARG A 8 -17.35 -9.21 25.93
CA ARG A 8 -17.27 -9.19 27.40
C ARG A 8 -16.18 -10.13 27.92
N LEU A 9 -16.19 -11.38 27.49
CA LEU A 9 -15.22 -12.38 27.93
C LEU A 9 -13.80 -12.01 27.52
N HIS A 10 -13.62 -11.40 26.35
CA HIS A 10 -12.35 -10.84 25.93
C HIS A 10 -11.88 -9.72 26.88
N ASN A 11 -12.76 -8.78 27.20
CA ASN A 11 -12.44 -7.69 28.13
C ASN A 11 -12.11 -8.18 29.56
N TYR A 12 -12.62 -9.35 29.95
CA TYR A 12 -12.26 -10.03 31.20
C TYR A 12 -11.02 -10.93 31.10
N GLY A 13 -10.34 -10.98 29.95
CA GLY A 13 -9.16 -11.83 29.73
C GLY A 13 -9.47 -13.33 29.72
N ARG A 14 -10.74 -13.72 29.51
CA ARG A 14 -11.18 -15.13 29.49
C ARG A 14 -11.01 -15.78 28.13
N ILE A 15 -11.08 -14.99 27.05
CA ILE A 15 -10.81 -15.42 25.69
C ILE A 15 -9.98 -14.37 24.95
N SER A 16 -9.29 -14.76 23.89
CA SER A 16 -8.59 -13.83 23.00
C SER A 16 -9.36 -13.65 21.69
N MET A 17 -10.41 -12.81 21.74
CA MET A 17 -11.21 -12.52 20.56
C MET A 17 -10.37 -11.83 19.45
N SER A 18 -9.34 -11.07 19.82
CA SER A 18 -8.42 -10.48 18.83
C SER A 18 -7.61 -11.54 18.07
N ASP A 19 -7.15 -12.60 18.74
CA ASP A 19 -6.49 -13.73 18.07
C ASP A 19 -7.45 -14.48 17.16
N GLU A 20 -8.66 -14.77 17.63
CA GLU A 20 -9.71 -15.41 16.82
C GLU A 20 -10.00 -14.61 15.54
N LEU A 21 -10.19 -13.30 15.67
CA LEU A 21 -10.49 -12.41 14.54
C LEU A 21 -9.31 -12.31 13.55
N ILE A 22 -8.07 -12.32 14.02
CA ILE A 22 -6.89 -12.32 13.15
C ILE A 22 -6.76 -13.65 12.41
N ASN A 23 -6.92 -14.78 13.10
CA ASN A 23 -6.87 -16.10 12.47
C ASN A 23 -7.97 -16.24 11.43
N LEU A 24 -9.17 -15.76 11.74
CA LEU A 24 -10.30 -15.73 10.81
C LEU A 24 -10.00 -14.85 9.59
N ALA A 25 -9.38 -13.67 9.79
CA ALA A 25 -9.01 -12.76 8.71
C ALA A 25 -7.91 -13.32 7.78
N LEU A 26 -7.00 -14.13 8.32
CA LEU A 26 -5.93 -14.78 7.57
C LEU A 26 -6.38 -16.09 6.90
N SER A 27 -7.54 -16.63 7.28
CA SER A 27 -8.06 -17.86 6.70
C SER A 27 -8.50 -17.68 5.23
N ASP A 28 -8.37 -18.77 4.47
CA ASP A 28 -8.85 -18.84 3.08
C ASP A 28 -10.38 -18.95 2.98
N VAL A 29 -11.08 -19.09 4.12
CA VAL A 29 -12.54 -19.27 4.21
C VAL A 29 -13.32 -18.05 3.69
N PHE A 30 -12.73 -16.85 3.71
CA PHE A 30 -13.36 -15.63 3.18
C PHE A 30 -12.90 -15.34 1.75
N SER A 31 -13.74 -15.69 0.77
CA SER A 31 -13.71 -15.05 -0.54
C SER A 31 -14.40 -13.69 -0.44
N THR A 32 -13.85 -12.66 -1.08
CA THR A 32 -14.42 -11.32 -1.04
C THR A 32 -15.67 -11.29 -1.91
N THR A 33 -16.84 -11.60 -1.35
CA THR A 33 -18.08 -11.61 -2.15
C THR A 33 -18.37 -10.20 -2.65
N MET A 34 -18.49 -10.07 -3.97
CA MET A 34 -18.87 -8.84 -4.64
C MET A 34 -20.39 -8.78 -4.72
N ILE A 35 -20.97 -7.75 -4.12
CA ILE A 35 -22.41 -7.53 -4.14
C ILE A 35 -22.70 -6.50 -5.22
N ASN A 36 -23.60 -6.85 -6.14
CA ASN A 36 -24.13 -5.91 -7.09
C ASN A 36 -25.13 -5.01 -6.37
N LYS A 37 -24.80 -3.73 -6.22
CA LYS A 37 -25.74 -2.72 -5.73
C LYS A 37 -26.09 -1.78 -6.88
N PRO A 38 -27.36 -1.70 -7.31
CA PRO A 38 -27.77 -0.73 -8.32
C PRO A 38 -27.52 0.68 -7.78
N VAL A 39 -26.86 1.51 -8.59
CA VAL A 39 -26.59 2.91 -8.27
C VAL A 39 -27.38 3.78 -9.25
N PRO A 40 -28.20 4.71 -8.75
CA PRO A 40 -28.90 5.66 -9.60
C PRO A 40 -27.87 6.63 -10.21
N VAL A 41 -27.89 6.73 -11.54
CA VAL A 41 -27.08 7.67 -12.31
C VAL A 41 -28.01 8.51 -13.17
N PRO A 42 -28.04 9.84 -12.99
CA PRO A 42 -28.81 10.71 -13.86
C PRO A 42 -28.22 10.67 -15.28
N TYR A 43 -29.10 10.53 -16.26
CA TYR A 43 -28.78 10.46 -17.68
C TYR A 43 -29.80 11.30 -18.44
N THR A 44 -29.32 12.22 -19.26
CA THR A 44 -30.18 13.04 -20.11
C THR A 44 -30.18 12.44 -21.50
N ASP A 45 -31.35 11.99 -21.94
CA ASP A 45 -31.57 11.48 -23.28
C ASP A 45 -32.22 12.56 -24.16
N GLU A 46 -31.80 12.69 -25.42
CA GLU A 46 -32.30 13.72 -26.32
C GLU A 46 -33.79 13.55 -26.69
N ILE A 47 -34.34 12.34 -26.55
CA ILE A 47 -35.73 12.01 -26.88
C ILE A 47 -36.56 11.86 -25.59
N LEU A 48 -36.00 11.22 -24.56
CA LEU A 48 -36.71 10.87 -23.34
C LEU A 48 -36.53 11.89 -22.18
N GLY A 49 -35.67 12.89 -22.34
CA GLY A 49 -35.36 13.88 -21.30
C GLY A 49 -34.51 13.30 -20.16
N ASP A 50 -34.58 13.92 -18.98
CA ASP A 50 -33.82 13.49 -17.82
C ASP A 50 -34.39 12.21 -17.20
N ILE A 51 -33.63 11.11 -17.27
CA ILE A 51 -33.96 9.81 -16.68
C ILE A 51 -32.90 9.37 -15.67
N ILE A 52 -33.28 8.48 -14.75
CA ILE A 52 -32.35 7.87 -13.78
C ILE A 52 -32.08 6.42 -14.19
N LEU A 53 -30.86 6.14 -14.65
CA LEU A 53 -30.41 4.79 -14.95
C LEU A 53 -29.97 4.08 -13.66
N GLN A 54 -30.41 2.84 -13.45
CA GLN A 54 -29.93 1.98 -12.36
C GLN A 54 -28.77 1.14 -12.88
N LEU A 55 -27.54 1.64 -12.74
CA LEU A 55 -26.36 0.92 -13.22
C LEU A 55 -25.88 -0.09 -12.16
N PRO A 56 -25.59 -1.35 -12.53
CA PRO A 56 -25.08 -2.34 -11.61
C PRO A 56 -23.66 -1.94 -11.16
N ARG A 57 -23.48 -1.70 -9.85
CA ARG A 57 -22.17 -1.41 -9.28
C ARG A 57 -21.77 -2.51 -8.32
N TRP A 58 -20.83 -3.33 -8.76
CA TRP A 58 -20.23 -4.37 -7.94
C TRP A 58 -19.35 -3.72 -6.86
N ARG A 59 -19.74 -3.86 -5.60
CA ARG A 59 -18.96 -3.41 -4.44
C ARG A 59 -18.69 -4.58 -3.50
N PRO A 60 -17.55 -4.58 -2.79
CA PRO A 60 -17.37 -5.49 -1.68
C PRO A 60 -18.47 -5.23 -0.65
N GLY A 61 -19.29 -6.24 -0.36
CA GLY A 61 -20.34 -6.18 0.65
C GLY A 61 -20.50 -7.51 1.37
N TYR A 62 -21.11 -7.52 2.54
CA TYR A 62 -21.30 -8.73 3.36
C TYR A 62 -22.36 -9.64 2.74
N SER A 63 -22.01 -10.89 2.47
CA SER A 63 -22.99 -11.91 2.08
C SER A 63 -24.07 -12.04 3.15
N GLU A 64 -25.29 -12.41 2.76
CA GLU A 64 -26.33 -12.73 3.73
C GLU A 64 -25.89 -13.91 4.63
N GLY A 65 -26.26 -13.87 5.92
CA GLY A 65 -25.94 -14.93 6.88
C GLY A 65 -24.55 -14.86 7.54
N VAL A 66 -23.69 -13.89 7.21
CA VAL A 66 -22.38 -13.74 7.88
C VAL A 66 -22.49 -13.12 9.28
N THR A 67 -21.79 -13.74 10.23
CA THR A 67 -21.68 -13.32 11.63
C THR A 67 -20.95 -11.98 11.79
N PHE A 68 -21.06 -11.34 12.94
CA PHE A 68 -20.42 -10.04 13.19
C PHE A 68 -18.89 -10.15 13.28
N GLU A 69 -18.39 -11.28 13.75
CA GLU A 69 -16.97 -11.63 13.77
C GLU A 69 -16.42 -11.71 12.34
N GLU A 70 -17.15 -12.36 11.44
CA GLU A 70 -16.77 -12.46 10.03
C GLU A 70 -16.75 -11.10 9.34
N LYS A 71 -17.69 -10.21 9.70
CA LYS A 71 -17.68 -8.83 9.22
C LYS A 71 -16.43 -8.08 9.68
N ILE A 72 -16.01 -8.23 10.93
CA ILE A 72 -14.77 -7.62 11.44
C ILE A 72 -13.55 -8.24 10.77
N ALA A 73 -13.45 -9.57 10.74
CA ALA A 73 -12.34 -10.30 10.12
C ALA A 73 -12.17 -9.93 8.64
N ARG A 74 -13.25 -9.73 7.90
CA ARG A 74 -13.19 -9.23 6.51
C ARG A 74 -12.57 -7.83 6.42
N ASN A 75 -12.94 -6.92 7.30
CA ASN A 75 -12.33 -5.58 7.33
C ASN A 75 -10.83 -5.65 7.65
N LEU A 76 -10.44 -6.54 8.57
CA LEU A 76 -9.04 -6.83 8.88
C LEU A 76 -8.30 -7.41 7.67
N LYS A 77 -8.87 -8.39 6.96
CA LYS A 77 -8.30 -9.00 5.75
C LYS A 77 -8.02 -7.96 4.67
N VAL A 78 -8.98 -7.07 4.41
CA VAL A 78 -8.81 -5.95 3.45
C VAL A 78 -7.70 -5.00 3.89
N MET A 79 -7.62 -4.69 5.19
CA MET A 79 -6.58 -3.82 5.73
C MET A 79 -5.18 -4.46 5.61
N ILE A 80 -5.06 -5.73 6.02
CA ILE A 80 -3.82 -6.53 5.91
C ILE A 80 -3.36 -6.57 4.45
N SER A 81 -4.26 -6.94 3.53
CA SER A 81 -3.96 -7.00 2.08
C SER A 81 -3.44 -5.66 1.54
N ARG A 82 -4.03 -4.53 1.93
CA ARG A 82 -3.55 -3.20 1.52
C ARG A 82 -2.12 -2.92 1.99
N HIS A 83 -1.78 -3.35 3.20
CA HIS A 83 -0.48 -3.12 3.79
C HIS A 83 0.59 -4.09 3.26
N THR A 84 0.22 -5.33 2.92
CA THR A 84 1.14 -6.31 2.33
C THR A 84 1.31 -6.14 0.81
N LYS A 85 0.40 -5.42 0.13
CA LYS A 85 0.48 -5.13 -1.31
C LYS A 85 1.79 -4.48 -1.74
N THR A 86 2.50 -3.77 -0.87
CA THR A 86 3.82 -3.19 -1.19
C THR A 86 4.88 -4.26 -1.47
N ALA A 87 4.74 -5.48 -0.95
CA ALA A 87 5.63 -6.60 -1.29
C ALA A 87 5.60 -6.91 -2.79
N ASN A 88 4.47 -6.67 -3.46
CA ASN A 88 4.35 -6.87 -4.90
C ASN A 88 5.24 -5.92 -5.71
N LYS A 89 5.77 -4.83 -5.13
CA LYS A 89 6.80 -3.98 -5.79
C LYS A 89 8.13 -4.71 -6.00
N ILE A 90 8.37 -5.84 -5.35
CA ILE A 90 9.53 -6.71 -5.63
C ILE A 90 9.45 -7.23 -7.06
N ARG A 91 8.24 -7.39 -7.61
CA ARG A 91 8.00 -7.70 -9.01
C ARG A 91 8.62 -6.64 -9.92
N ASP A 92 8.33 -5.37 -9.67
CA ASP A 92 8.84 -4.25 -10.47
C ASP A 92 10.38 -4.11 -10.43
N LYS A 93 11.04 -4.66 -9.39
CA LYS A 93 12.51 -4.62 -9.23
C LYS A 93 13.24 -5.84 -9.79
N LYS A 94 12.55 -6.96 -9.99
CA LYS A 94 13.17 -8.23 -10.40
C LYS A 94 12.71 -8.72 -11.77
N SER A 95 11.67 -8.13 -12.35
CA SER A 95 11.23 -8.44 -13.71
C SER A 95 10.46 -7.27 -14.34
N PHE A 96 10.58 -7.17 -15.67
CA PHE A 96 9.90 -6.26 -16.62
C PHE A 96 10.62 -4.93 -16.97
N GLU A 97 11.91 -5.01 -17.32
CA GLU A 97 12.50 -4.18 -18.41
C GLU A 97 12.22 -4.80 -19.80
N GLY A 98 11.13 -5.57 -19.93
CA GLY A 98 10.47 -5.83 -21.21
C GLY A 98 9.53 -4.65 -21.45
N THR A 99 9.83 -3.86 -22.47
CA THR A 99 9.26 -2.54 -22.76
C THR A 99 7.75 -2.48 -22.61
N GLN A 100 7.23 -1.36 -22.08
CA GLN A 100 5.79 -1.01 -22.10
C GLN A 100 5.12 -1.21 -23.49
N LEU A 101 5.91 -1.26 -24.57
CA LEU A 101 5.46 -1.63 -25.91
C LEU A 101 4.87 -3.06 -26.00
N GLN A 102 5.45 -4.06 -25.34
CA GLN A 102 4.91 -5.43 -25.34
C GLN A 102 3.60 -5.52 -24.55
N MET A 103 3.45 -4.71 -23.49
CA MET A 103 2.21 -4.58 -22.72
C MET A 103 1.06 -3.93 -23.52
N MET A 104 1.36 -3.12 -24.53
CA MET A 104 0.35 -2.46 -25.39
C MET A 104 -0.09 -3.33 -26.58
N GLN A 105 0.64 -4.40 -26.91
CA GLN A 105 0.38 -5.24 -28.08
C GLN A 105 -0.51 -6.47 -27.79
N GLY A 106 -1.07 -6.59 -26.58
CA GLY A 106 -2.06 -7.64 -26.24
C GLY A 106 -1.48 -9.02 -25.92
N GLU A 107 -0.17 -9.22 -26.06
CA GLU A 107 0.54 -10.42 -25.64
C GLU A 107 1.03 -10.27 -24.19
N ASP A 108 0.12 -10.15 -23.23
CA ASP A 108 0.50 -10.23 -21.81
C ASP A 108 0.63 -11.72 -21.46
N PRO A 109 1.83 -12.23 -21.10
CA PRO A 109 1.98 -13.60 -20.63
C PRO A 109 1.05 -13.89 -19.45
N LEU A 110 0.75 -12.90 -18.61
CA LEU A 110 -0.23 -13.07 -17.54
C LEU A 110 -1.64 -13.26 -18.09
N HIS A 111 -2.02 -12.56 -19.16
CA HIS A 111 -3.32 -12.73 -19.80
C HIS A 111 -3.46 -14.14 -20.40
N HIS A 112 -2.42 -14.63 -21.09
CA HIS A 112 -2.37 -16.02 -21.57
C HIS A 112 -2.52 -17.01 -20.40
N ILE A 113 -1.82 -16.77 -19.30
CA ILE A 113 -1.89 -17.55 -18.06
C ILE A 113 -3.31 -17.57 -17.47
N TYR A 114 -3.98 -16.41 -17.37
CA TYR A 114 -5.35 -16.35 -16.85
C TYR A 114 -6.34 -17.09 -17.73
N THR A 115 -6.26 -16.88 -19.04
CA THR A 115 -7.14 -17.54 -20.00
C THR A 115 -7.00 -19.05 -19.86
N LEU A 116 -5.76 -19.55 -19.78
CA LEU A 116 -5.50 -20.97 -19.57
C LEU A 116 -6.05 -21.46 -18.22
N MET A 117 -5.85 -20.75 -17.12
CA MET A 117 -6.38 -21.18 -15.82
C MET A 117 -7.92 -21.23 -15.79
N VAL A 118 -8.58 -20.27 -16.43
CA VAL A 118 -10.04 -20.24 -16.59
C VAL A 118 -10.53 -21.42 -17.44
N GLU A 119 -9.80 -21.81 -18.49
CA GLU A 119 -10.13 -22.98 -19.33
C GLU A 119 -10.13 -24.32 -18.57
N PHE A 120 -9.48 -24.37 -17.40
CA PHE A 120 -9.45 -25.51 -16.49
C PHE A 120 -10.30 -25.30 -15.23
N ASP A 121 -11.25 -24.36 -15.25
CA ASP A 121 -12.14 -24.01 -14.14
C ASP A 121 -11.43 -23.58 -12.84
N HIS A 122 -10.17 -23.16 -12.93
CA HIS A 122 -9.46 -22.57 -11.80
C HIS A 122 -9.75 -21.07 -11.73
N GLN A 123 -10.54 -20.65 -10.73
CA GLN A 123 -10.71 -19.23 -10.44
C GLN A 123 -9.44 -18.67 -9.79
N TYR A 124 -8.76 -17.78 -10.52
CA TYR A 124 -7.47 -17.27 -10.12
C TYR A 124 -7.46 -15.76 -9.92
N TYR A 125 -6.94 -15.28 -8.78
CA TYR A 125 -6.87 -13.85 -8.49
C TYR A 125 -5.50 -13.28 -8.84
N LYS A 126 -5.48 -12.05 -9.39
CA LYS A 126 -4.25 -11.40 -9.86
C LYS A 126 -3.17 -11.13 -8.83
N ASP A 127 -3.53 -11.24 -7.56
CA ASP A 127 -2.62 -11.04 -6.44
C ASP A 127 -2.19 -12.37 -5.79
N ASP A 128 -2.69 -13.52 -6.27
CA ASP A 128 -2.53 -14.88 -5.70
C ASP A 128 -1.70 -15.83 -6.59
N PHE A 129 -0.79 -15.28 -7.43
CA PHE A 129 0.11 -16.01 -8.34
C PHE A 129 0.97 -17.11 -7.70
N ASP A 130 1.07 -17.11 -6.38
CA ASP A 130 1.74 -18.12 -5.57
C ASP A 130 0.90 -19.36 -5.25
N LYS A 131 -0.35 -19.38 -5.70
CA LYS A 131 -1.28 -20.49 -5.46
C LYS A 131 -1.60 -21.28 -6.73
N VAL A 132 -0.77 -21.22 -7.78
CA VAL A 132 -0.97 -22.08 -8.97
C VAL A 132 -0.91 -23.53 -8.49
N PRO A 133 -2.02 -24.29 -8.55
CA PRO A 133 -2.02 -25.62 -8.00
C PRO A 133 -1.10 -26.52 -8.82
N GLU A 134 -0.31 -27.39 -8.19
CA GLU A 134 0.44 -28.41 -8.94
C GLU A 134 -0.52 -29.30 -9.77
N GLN A 135 -1.75 -29.43 -9.30
CA GLN A 135 -2.87 -30.06 -9.98
C GLN A 135 -3.19 -29.42 -11.35
N PHE A 136 -3.05 -28.10 -11.50
CA PHE A 136 -3.27 -27.39 -12.76
C PHE A 136 -2.25 -27.83 -13.83
N PHE A 137 -0.98 -27.96 -13.47
CA PHE A 137 0.04 -28.44 -14.41
C PHE A 137 -0.18 -29.90 -14.82
N LYS A 138 -0.61 -30.75 -13.89
CA LYS A 138 -1.01 -32.14 -14.21
C LYS A 138 -2.19 -32.21 -15.18
N GLU A 139 -3.14 -31.29 -15.06
CA GLU A 139 -4.29 -31.20 -15.96
C GLU A 139 -3.89 -30.73 -17.37
N ILE A 140 -2.95 -29.78 -17.46
CA ILE A 140 -2.35 -29.37 -18.74
C ILE A 140 -1.61 -30.55 -19.39
N GLU A 141 -0.75 -31.24 -18.64
CA GLU A 141 -0.03 -32.42 -19.15
C GLU A 141 -1.00 -33.46 -19.69
N LYS A 142 -2.07 -33.75 -18.95
CA LYS A 142 -3.08 -34.72 -19.35
C LYS A 142 -3.84 -34.32 -20.62
N ARG A 143 -4.09 -33.02 -20.82
CA ARG A 143 -4.93 -32.52 -21.93
C ARG A 143 -4.13 -32.19 -23.19
N TYR A 144 -2.92 -31.65 -23.05
CA TYR A 144 -2.11 -31.12 -24.14
C TYR A 144 -0.73 -31.79 -24.28
N GLY A 145 -0.40 -32.71 -23.37
CA GLY A 145 0.86 -33.46 -23.37
C GLY A 145 2.00 -32.75 -22.64
N THR A 146 3.01 -33.54 -22.25
CA THR A 146 4.17 -33.10 -21.45
C THR A 146 4.96 -31.96 -22.12
N ASN A 147 5.11 -31.95 -23.44
CA ASN A 147 5.85 -30.88 -24.14
C ASN A 147 5.15 -29.51 -24.02
N PHE A 148 3.81 -29.50 -24.05
CA PHE A 148 3.05 -28.27 -23.88
C PHE A 148 3.09 -27.81 -22.42
N GLU A 149 2.98 -28.75 -21.48
CA GLU A 149 3.14 -28.47 -20.06
C GLU A 149 4.51 -27.84 -19.73
N ILE A 150 5.60 -28.39 -20.27
CA ILE A 150 6.95 -27.86 -20.08
C ILE A 150 7.06 -26.44 -20.62
N LYS A 151 6.46 -26.17 -21.79
CA LYS A 151 6.42 -24.82 -22.37
C LYS A 151 5.69 -23.86 -21.43
N ILE A 152 4.51 -24.23 -20.94
CA ILE A 152 3.73 -23.41 -19.99
C ILE A 152 4.51 -23.21 -18.68
N ARG A 153 5.14 -24.24 -18.12
CA ARG A 153 5.99 -24.08 -16.92
C ARG A 153 7.15 -23.11 -17.14
N ASN A 154 7.79 -23.16 -18.30
CA ASN A 154 8.87 -22.24 -18.65
C ASN A 154 8.36 -20.80 -18.80
N GLU A 155 7.15 -20.60 -19.34
CA GLU A 155 6.47 -19.29 -19.34
C GLU A 155 6.14 -18.80 -17.92
N PHE A 156 5.79 -19.71 -17.00
CA PHE A 156 5.51 -19.40 -15.59
C PHE A 156 6.78 -19.17 -14.76
N LYS A 157 7.93 -19.75 -15.14
CA LYS A 157 9.16 -19.78 -14.33
C LYS A 157 9.63 -18.40 -13.85
N PRO A 158 9.68 -17.34 -14.68
CA PRO A 158 10.04 -16.00 -14.21
C PRO A 158 9.07 -15.43 -13.16
N PHE A 159 7.80 -15.84 -13.20
CA PHE A 159 6.82 -15.47 -12.18
C PHE A 159 7.08 -16.25 -10.90
N LEU A 160 7.27 -17.57 -10.99
CA LEU A 160 7.54 -18.47 -9.85
C LEU A 160 8.80 -18.07 -9.09
N ASP A 161 9.86 -17.66 -9.78
CA ASP A 161 11.14 -17.27 -9.20
C ASP A 161 11.05 -15.99 -8.33
N VAL A 162 10.10 -15.09 -8.63
CA VAL A 162 9.89 -13.84 -7.88
C VAL A 162 8.93 -14.04 -6.70
N LEU A 163 8.16 -15.13 -6.67
CA LEU A 163 7.20 -15.42 -5.60
C LEU A 163 7.85 -15.64 -4.24
N SER A 164 8.90 -16.46 -4.15
CA SER A 164 9.55 -16.76 -2.87
C SER A 164 10.05 -15.49 -2.17
N PRO A 165 10.73 -14.55 -2.89
CA PRO A 165 11.01 -13.21 -2.36
C PRO A 165 9.77 -12.39 -1.95
N ILE A 166 8.70 -12.39 -2.76
CA ILE A 166 7.45 -11.68 -2.44
C ILE A 166 6.83 -12.24 -1.16
N ASN A 167 6.73 -13.57 -1.03
CA ASN A 167 6.10 -14.24 0.10
C ASN A 167 6.91 -14.06 1.39
N ARG A 168 8.25 -14.07 1.30
CA ARG A 168 9.11 -13.70 2.43
C ARG A 168 8.87 -12.26 2.88
N GLU A 169 8.72 -11.31 1.95
CA GLU A 169 8.41 -9.92 2.32
C GLU A 169 6.98 -9.75 2.81
N LYS A 170 5.98 -10.44 2.22
CA LYS A 170 4.60 -10.49 2.73
C LYS A 170 4.60 -11.00 4.16
N GLN A 171 5.29 -12.09 4.46
CA GLN A 171 5.39 -12.64 5.82
C GLN A 171 6.07 -11.66 6.77
N ARG A 172 7.20 -11.05 6.36
CA ARG A 172 7.86 -10.02 7.17
C ARG A 172 6.93 -8.84 7.49
N LEU A 173 6.12 -8.41 6.52
CA LEU A 173 5.11 -7.36 6.72
C LEU A 173 3.99 -7.82 7.65
N LEU A 174 3.53 -9.07 7.53
CA LEU A 174 2.54 -9.64 8.45
C LEU A 174 3.06 -9.67 9.89
N ASP A 175 4.29 -10.14 10.10
CA ASP A 175 4.93 -10.20 11.42
C ASP A 175 5.08 -8.80 12.04
N GLU A 176 5.31 -7.78 11.21
CA GLU A 176 5.40 -6.39 11.64
C GLU A 176 4.02 -5.78 11.98
N TYR A 177 2.98 -6.14 11.23
CA TYR A 177 1.67 -5.47 11.31
C TYR A 177 0.70 -6.16 12.25
N ILE A 178 0.70 -7.49 12.34
CA ILE A 178 -0.24 -8.25 13.17
C ILE A 178 -0.21 -7.81 14.64
N PRO A 179 0.96 -7.64 15.29
CA PRO A 179 0.99 -7.17 16.68
C PRO A 179 0.31 -5.81 16.87
N LEU A 180 0.51 -4.88 15.92
CA LEU A 180 -0.11 -3.55 15.98
C LEU A 180 -1.63 -3.61 15.76
N ILE A 181 -2.09 -4.52 14.90
CA ILE A 181 -3.51 -4.74 14.66
C ILE A 181 -4.17 -5.35 15.89
N LYS A 182 -3.53 -6.35 16.53
CA LYS A 182 -4.01 -6.97 17.78
C LYS A 182 -4.14 -5.93 18.89
N GLU A 183 -3.08 -5.17 19.15
CA GLU A 183 -3.10 -4.11 20.16
C GLU A 183 -4.21 -3.07 19.88
N ALA A 184 -4.40 -2.69 18.60
CA ALA A 184 -5.47 -1.79 18.21
C ALA A 184 -6.87 -2.39 18.38
N LEU A 185 -7.04 -3.69 18.12
CA LEU A 185 -8.28 -4.43 18.34
C LEU A 185 -8.63 -4.46 19.83
N ASP A 186 -7.69 -4.85 20.68
CA ASP A 186 -7.88 -4.91 22.14
C ASP A 186 -8.27 -3.53 22.69
N GLU A 187 -7.56 -2.47 22.28
CA GLU A 187 -7.87 -1.09 22.66
C GLU A 187 -9.27 -0.64 22.20
N CYS A 188 -9.77 -1.15 21.08
CA CYS A 188 -11.12 -0.85 20.60
C CYS A 188 -12.16 -1.63 21.38
N MET A 189 -11.97 -2.95 21.56
CA MET A 189 -12.92 -3.82 22.26
C MET A 189 -13.15 -3.39 23.71
N LEU A 190 -12.10 -2.93 24.39
CA LEU A 190 -12.19 -2.35 25.73
C LEU A 190 -13.09 -1.10 25.83
N LYS A 191 -13.30 -0.39 24.71
CA LYS A 191 -14.04 0.88 24.65
C LYS A 191 -15.40 0.75 23.95
N VAL A 192 -15.79 -0.45 23.55
CA VAL A 192 -17.08 -0.70 22.91
C VAL A 192 -18.21 -0.46 23.92
N ASP A 193 -19.21 0.30 23.49
CA ASP A 193 -20.50 0.38 24.18
C ASP A 193 -21.38 -0.80 23.74
N LEU A 194 -21.55 -1.78 24.65
CA LEU A 194 -22.30 -3.01 24.37
C LEU A 194 -23.82 -2.80 24.29
N ASN A 195 -24.33 -1.62 24.65
CA ASN A 195 -25.75 -1.28 24.51
C ASN A 195 -26.12 -0.91 23.07
N ARG A 196 -25.13 -0.70 22.19
CA ARG A 196 -25.33 -0.40 20.78
C ARG A 196 -25.74 -1.64 19.98
N SER A 197 -26.22 -1.41 18.75
CA SER A 197 -26.44 -2.51 17.81
C SER A 197 -25.10 -3.18 17.46
N GLU A 198 -25.12 -4.48 17.17
CA GLU A 198 -23.91 -5.22 16.81
C GLU A 198 -23.26 -4.65 15.54
N MET A 199 -24.06 -4.13 14.60
CA MET A 199 -23.54 -3.44 13.43
C MET A 199 -22.80 -2.14 13.76
N ASP A 200 -23.30 -1.36 14.73
CA ASP A 200 -22.60 -0.16 15.21
C ASP A 200 -21.28 -0.53 15.89
N ILE A 201 -21.27 -1.64 16.65
CA ILE A 201 -20.07 -2.17 17.29
C ILE A 201 -19.04 -2.59 16.23
N VAL A 202 -19.46 -3.33 15.19
CA VAL A 202 -18.60 -3.69 14.05
C VAL A 202 -18.04 -2.44 13.38
N ALA A 203 -18.86 -1.43 13.12
CA ALA A 203 -18.43 -0.18 12.50
C ALA A 203 -17.44 0.60 13.37
N TYR A 204 -17.67 0.64 14.69
CA TYR A 204 -16.77 1.25 15.66
C TYR A 204 -15.41 0.56 15.66
N ILE A 205 -15.38 -0.77 15.79
CA ILE A 205 -14.14 -1.55 15.81
C ILE A 205 -13.38 -1.38 14.48
N ALA A 206 -14.04 -1.54 13.34
CA ALA A 206 -13.40 -1.43 12.02
C ALA A 206 -12.76 -0.05 11.80
N ASN A 207 -13.46 1.03 12.15
CA ASN A 207 -12.92 2.39 12.02
C ASN A 207 -11.82 2.66 13.06
N GLY A 208 -12.04 2.27 14.32
CA GLY A 208 -11.11 2.47 15.42
C GLY A 208 -9.76 1.79 15.16
N VAL A 209 -9.79 0.52 14.76
CA VAL A 209 -8.60 -0.27 14.42
C VAL A 209 -7.85 0.39 13.26
N ARG A 210 -8.56 0.75 12.18
CA ARG A 210 -7.94 1.41 11.02
C ARG A 210 -7.18 2.68 11.41
N TRP A 211 -7.77 3.53 12.23
CA TRP A 211 -7.13 4.78 12.67
C TRP A 211 -5.95 4.52 13.61
N LYS A 212 -6.10 3.60 14.57
CA LYS A 212 -5.05 3.26 15.54
C LYS A 212 -3.86 2.60 14.88
N VAL A 213 -4.08 1.60 14.02
CA VAL A 213 -3.02 0.91 13.25
C VAL A 213 -2.27 1.91 12.40
N SER A 214 -2.97 2.80 11.68
CA SER A 214 -2.31 3.84 10.88
C SER A 214 -1.40 4.75 11.73
N ARG A 215 -1.85 5.17 12.92
CA ARG A 215 -1.04 5.98 13.85
C ARG A 215 0.15 5.20 14.41
N LYS A 216 -0.06 3.95 14.84
CA LYS A 216 0.99 3.08 15.38
C LYS A 216 2.04 2.77 14.32
N LEU A 217 1.63 2.45 13.09
CA LEU A 217 2.52 2.29 11.95
C LEU A 217 3.30 3.57 11.67
N THR A 218 2.65 4.73 11.67
CA THR A 218 3.32 6.02 11.49
C THR A 218 4.41 6.24 12.55
N LYS A 219 4.13 5.87 13.81
CA LYS A 219 5.10 5.98 14.91
C LYS A 219 6.24 4.94 14.79
N LEU A 220 5.91 3.68 14.55
CA LEU A 220 6.86 2.56 14.47
C LEU A 220 7.81 2.71 13.29
N LEU A 221 7.23 2.90 12.10
CA LEU A 221 7.99 3.12 10.88
C LEU A 221 8.64 4.50 10.86
N GLY A 222 8.32 5.40 11.80
CA GLY A 222 8.73 6.80 11.79
C GLY A 222 8.39 7.47 10.47
N THR A 223 7.17 7.20 9.99
CA THR A 223 6.74 7.57 8.66
C THR A 223 6.41 9.05 8.61
N LYS A 224 7.11 9.81 7.78
CA LYS A 224 6.74 11.20 7.51
C LYS A 224 5.73 11.24 6.37
N VAL A 225 4.60 11.92 6.60
CA VAL A 225 3.55 12.08 5.60
C VAL A 225 3.83 13.34 4.80
N HIS A 226 3.94 13.20 3.47
CA HIS A 226 4.08 14.33 2.55
C HIS A 226 2.86 14.41 1.64
N GLN A 227 2.35 15.61 1.41
CA GLN A 227 1.29 15.83 0.43
C GLN A 227 1.90 16.53 -0.79
N ILE A 228 1.93 15.83 -1.93
CA ILE A 228 2.47 16.34 -3.19
C ILE A 228 1.39 16.20 -4.26
N LYS A 229 1.00 17.30 -4.90
CA LYS A 229 -0.03 17.33 -5.96
C LYS A 229 -1.33 16.57 -5.57
N GLY A 230 -1.80 16.75 -4.34
CA GLY A 230 -3.04 16.13 -3.84
C GLY A 230 -2.91 14.65 -3.39
N LYS A 231 -1.77 14.00 -3.62
CA LYS A 231 -1.51 12.62 -3.18
C LYS A 231 -0.74 12.61 -1.85
N LYS A 232 -1.10 11.68 -0.95
CA LYS A 232 -0.38 11.44 0.31
C LYS A 232 0.72 10.40 0.09
N TYR A 233 1.94 10.75 0.48
CA TYR A 233 3.13 9.92 0.42
C TYR A 233 3.60 9.62 1.83
N PHE A 234 4.10 8.41 2.03
CA PHE A 234 4.51 7.86 3.32
C PHE A 234 5.97 7.43 3.19
N VAL A 235 6.89 8.08 3.90
CA VAL A 235 8.31 7.73 3.86
C VAL A 235 8.74 7.18 5.20
N THR A 236 9.14 5.91 5.23
CA THR A 236 9.52 5.20 6.46
C THR A 236 10.98 5.47 6.83
N LYS A 237 11.32 5.38 8.12
CA LYS A 237 12.70 5.35 8.63
C LYS A 237 13.55 4.28 7.95
N ARG A 238 12.94 3.16 7.51
CA ARG A 238 13.63 2.12 6.74
C ARG A 238 14.01 2.62 5.36
N ASP A 239 13.13 3.34 4.66
CA ASP A 239 13.42 3.94 3.35
C ASP A 239 14.47 5.05 3.47
N ILE A 240 14.41 5.82 4.54
CA ILE A 240 15.41 6.84 4.90
C ILE A 240 16.77 6.20 5.21
N ARG A 241 16.80 5.11 5.99
CA ARG A 241 18.03 4.39 6.34
C ARG A 241 18.53 3.51 5.20
N SER A 242 17.69 3.20 4.23
CA SER A 242 18.15 2.62 2.97
C SER A 242 19.16 3.61 2.38
N ALA A 243 20.20 3.09 1.71
CA ALA A 243 21.32 3.91 1.26
C ALA A 243 20.94 5.09 0.34
N LYS A 244 19.67 5.25 -0.07
CA LYS A 244 19.17 6.36 -0.88
C LYS A 244 19.32 7.73 -0.20
N PHE A 245 18.89 7.93 1.05
CA PHE A 245 19.00 9.26 1.70
C PHE A 245 20.46 9.63 1.97
N ILE A 246 21.22 8.71 2.55
CA ILE A 246 22.64 8.93 2.92
C ILE A 246 23.52 9.15 1.67
N ARG A 247 23.18 8.55 0.53
CA ARG A 247 23.90 8.78 -0.75
C ARG A 247 23.39 10.00 -1.52
N THR A 248 22.34 10.68 -1.06
CA THR A 248 21.81 11.84 -1.78
C THR A 248 22.81 12.99 -1.70
N LYS A 249 23.18 13.56 -2.84
CA LYS A 249 23.99 14.78 -2.85
C LYS A 249 23.07 16.00 -2.76
N PRO A 250 23.47 17.08 -2.06
CA PRO A 250 22.70 18.33 -2.00
C PRO A 250 22.33 18.89 -3.38
N ASN A 251 23.19 18.66 -4.39
CA ASN A 251 22.93 19.04 -5.79
C ASN A 251 21.68 18.38 -6.36
N ASP A 252 21.43 17.11 -6.03
CA ASP A 252 20.30 16.33 -6.54
C ASP A 252 18.96 16.89 -6.02
N ILE A 253 18.99 17.47 -4.81
CA ILE A 253 17.84 18.10 -4.16
C ILE A 253 17.58 19.50 -4.74
N LEU A 254 18.65 20.28 -4.95
CA LEU A 254 18.54 21.69 -5.34
C LEU A 254 18.30 21.87 -6.84
N LYS A 255 18.85 20.97 -7.68
CA LYS A 255 18.79 20.99 -9.15
C LYS A 255 19.26 22.33 -9.74
N VAL A 256 20.45 22.75 -9.34
CA VAL A 256 21.06 24.03 -9.73
C VAL A 256 22.20 23.77 -10.72
N ASP A 257 22.24 24.53 -11.81
CA ASP A 257 23.34 24.55 -12.77
C ASP A 257 24.43 25.50 -12.27
N THR A 258 25.50 24.95 -11.71
CA THR A 258 26.57 25.72 -11.06
C THR A 258 27.35 26.60 -12.03
N ASN A 259 27.35 26.27 -13.33
CA ASN A 259 28.12 26.98 -14.36
C ASN A 259 27.51 28.34 -14.73
N LYS A 260 26.26 28.59 -14.32
CA LYS A 260 25.51 29.82 -14.62
C LYS A 260 25.37 30.76 -13.41
N LEU A 261 26.04 30.46 -12.31
CA LEU A 261 25.92 31.25 -11.09
C LEU A 261 26.91 32.42 -11.10
N SER A 262 26.41 33.62 -10.79
CA SER A 262 27.27 34.73 -10.38
C SER A 262 28.00 34.41 -9.08
N SER A 263 29.09 35.11 -8.80
CA SER A 263 29.89 34.92 -7.57
C SER A 263 29.04 35.03 -6.29
N ALA A 264 28.09 35.97 -6.24
CA ALA A 264 27.19 36.14 -5.09
C ALA A 264 26.18 34.98 -4.95
N GLN A 265 25.69 34.44 -6.07
CA GLN A 265 24.84 33.24 -6.07
C GLN A 265 25.62 32.01 -5.63
N TYR A 266 26.87 31.87 -6.10
CA TYR A 266 27.74 30.77 -5.76
C TYR A 266 28.06 30.72 -4.26
N VAL A 267 28.37 31.86 -3.63
CA VAL A 267 28.59 31.95 -2.18
C VAL A 267 27.36 31.50 -1.38
N PHE A 268 26.17 31.92 -1.81
CA PHE A 268 24.92 31.48 -1.17
C PHE A 268 24.67 29.98 -1.36
N PHE A 269 24.93 29.47 -2.57
CA PHE A 269 24.79 28.07 -2.93
C PHE A 269 25.72 27.16 -2.12
N GLU A 270 27.01 27.52 -2.02
CA GLU A 270 28.01 26.81 -1.20
C GLU A 270 27.59 26.73 0.26
N LYS A 271 27.14 27.86 0.85
CA LYS A 271 26.65 27.88 2.23
C LYS A 271 25.43 26.97 2.40
N LEU A 272 24.49 27.00 1.45
CA LEU A 272 23.28 26.17 1.48
C LEU A 272 23.60 24.67 1.36
N ILE A 273 24.50 24.28 0.46
CA ILE A 273 24.94 22.89 0.29
C ILE A 273 25.56 22.34 1.57
N ARG A 274 26.43 23.11 2.22
CA ARG A 274 27.03 22.69 3.50
C ARG A 274 25.98 22.50 4.58
N CYS A 275 24.99 23.39 4.66
CA CYS A 275 23.88 23.23 5.59
C CYS A 275 23.08 21.95 5.29
N ILE A 276 22.75 21.69 4.02
CA ILE A 276 22.01 20.48 3.62
C ILE A 276 22.82 19.22 3.93
N GLN A 277 24.10 19.20 3.59
CA GLN A 277 24.98 18.05 3.82
C GLN A 277 25.05 17.70 5.32
N LYS A 278 25.18 18.69 6.21
CA LYS A 278 25.16 18.46 7.65
C LYS A 278 23.86 17.80 8.14
N GLU A 279 22.72 18.15 7.57
CA GLU A 279 21.44 17.52 7.91
C GLU A 279 21.37 16.08 7.36
N ILE A 280 21.94 15.81 6.18
CA ILE A 280 22.04 14.45 5.62
C ILE A 280 22.96 13.57 6.48
N ASP A 281 24.14 14.07 6.84
CA ASP A 281 25.15 13.36 7.64
C ASP A 281 24.64 13.01 9.04
N SER A 282 23.85 13.90 9.64
CA SER A 282 23.19 13.66 10.93
C SER A 282 21.91 12.82 10.83
N ILE A 283 21.55 12.37 9.63
CA ILE A 283 20.32 11.61 9.35
C ILE A 283 19.07 12.40 9.79
N ASN A 284 19.13 13.73 9.73
CA ASN A 284 18.00 14.59 10.02
C ASN A 284 17.08 14.73 8.79
N ILE A 285 15.93 14.08 8.85
CA ILE A 285 14.93 14.05 7.76
C ILE A 285 13.87 15.14 7.86
N ASP A 286 13.77 15.81 9.00
CA ASP A 286 12.74 16.83 9.25
C ASP A 286 12.78 18.01 8.28
N PRO A 287 13.94 18.45 7.78
CA PRO A 287 13.98 19.58 6.86
C PRO A 287 13.77 19.19 5.39
N PHE A 288 13.43 17.93 5.07
CA PHE A 288 13.27 17.45 3.70
C PHE A 288 11.84 17.03 3.35
N THR A 289 11.52 17.13 2.05
CA THR A 289 10.34 16.53 1.41
C THR A 289 10.81 15.41 0.48
N PHE A 290 10.11 14.27 0.51
CA PHE A 290 10.53 13.06 -0.19
C PHE A 290 9.54 12.62 -1.28
N ASN A 291 10.02 11.89 -2.29
CA ASN A 291 9.17 11.19 -3.26
C ASN A 291 8.73 9.80 -2.73
N ASP A 292 7.99 9.06 -3.56
CA ASP A 292 7.50 7.70 -3.33
C ASP A 292 8.61 6.63 -3.25
N GLU A 293 9.82 6.99 -3.65
CA GLU A 293 11.02 6.17 -3.52
C GLU A 293 11.86 6.47 -2.28
N GLY A 294 11.45 7.44 -1.45
CA GLY A 294 12.20 7.88 -0.28
C GLY A 294 13.41 8.76 -0.60
N GLN A 295 13.50 9.33 -1.80
CA GLN A 295 14.54 10.30 -2.16
C GLN A 295 14.09 11.72 -1.80
N PRO A 296 14.97 12.55 -1.20
CA PRO A 296 14.67 13.93 -0.91
C PRO A 296 14.60 14.74 -2.22
N ILE A 297 13.45 15.36 -2.48
CA ILE A 297 13.18 16.14 -3.70
C ILE A 297 13.10 17.64 -3.43
N ASN A 298 12.99 18.05 -2.17
CA ASN A 298 12.90 19.46 -1.81
C ASN A 298 13.27 19.69 -0.35
N ILE A 299 13.50 20.96 -0.01
CA ILE A 299 13.86 21.41 1.32
C ILE A 299 12.77 22.27 1.96
N ASN A 300 12.66 22.21 3.28
CA ASN A 300 11.87 23.13 4.08
C ASN A 300 12.57 24.49 4.12
N LYS A 301 12.06 25.43 3.33
CA LYS A 301 12.66 26.76 3.16
C LYS A 301 12.75 27.55 4.47
N ARG A 302 11.76 27.41 5.37
CA ARG A 302 11.74 28.07 6.67
C ARG A 302 12.85 27.55 7.58
N TYR A 303 13.05 26.22 7.59
CA TYR A 303 14.10 25.58 8.36
C TYR A 303 15.50 26.07 7.93
N PHE A 304 15.79 26.00 6.63
CA PHE A 304 17.11 26.39 6.12
C PHE A 304 17.34 27.90 6.15
N ALA A 305 16.30 28.72 6.01
CA ALA A 305 16.39 30.17 6.23
C ALA A 305 16.88 30.48 7.66
N LYS A 306 16.27 29.83 8.68
CA LYS A 306 16.70 29.97 10.08
C LYS A 306 18.13 29.49 10.29
N LYS A 307 18.51 28.33 9.75
CA LYS A 307 19.89 27.79 9.86
C LYS A 307 20.95 28.67 9.19
N MET A 308 20.57 29.43 8.17
CA MET A 308 21.47 30.33 7.45
C MET A 308 21.43 31.77 7.96
N GLU A 309 20.63 32.04 9.00
CA GLU A 309 20.40 33.37 9.59
C GLU A 309 19.85 34.37 8.58
N LEU A 310 18.83 33.93 7.83
CA LEU A 310 18.16 34.73 6.81
C LEU A 310 16.66 34.77 7.07
N GLU A 311 16.06 35.92 6.76
CA GLU A 311 14.61 36.03 6.60
C GLU A 311 14.09 35.03 5.56
N GLU A 312 12.96 34.37 5.85
CA GLU A 312 12.40 33.33 4.97
C GLU A 312 12.10 33.88 3.56
N SER A 313 11.65 35.13 3.48
CA SER A 313 11.38 35.83 2.22
C SER A 313 12.65 36.05 1.39
N ASN A 314 13.75 36.45 2.04
CA ASN A 314 15.06 36.65 1.40
C ASN A 314 15.64 35.32 0.93
N PHE A 315 15.58 34.29 1.78
CA PHE A 315 16.00 32.93 1.43
C PHE A 315 15.25 32.42 0.19
N LYS A 316 13.92 32.57 0.15
CA LYS A 316 13.09 32.18 -1.01
C LYS A 316 13.51 32.91 -2.29
N LYS A 317 13.77 34.22 -2.21
CA LYS A 317 14.23 35.02 -3.36
C LYS A 317 15.59 34.53 -3.88
N ARG A 318 16.56 34.33 -2.98
CA ARG A 318 17.90 33.83 -3.33
C ARG A 318 17.83 32.43 -3.93
N LEU A 319 17.07 31.52 -3.32
CA LEU A 319 16.86 30.16 -3.83
C LEU A 319 16.20 30.15 -5.21
N SER A 320 15.22 31.04 -5.45
CA SER A 320 14.60 31.16 -6.78
C SER A 320 15.58 31.63 -7.84
N ARG A 321 16.53 32.51 -7.49
CA ARG A 321 17.58 32.99 -8.41
C ARG A 321 18.65 31.94 -8.70
N LEU A 322 18.77 30.88 -7.90
CA LEU A 322 19.65 29.75 -8.20
C LEU A 322 19.02 28.77 -9.21
N ARG A 323 17.69 28.76 -9.30
CA ARG A 323 16.92 27.80 -10.12
C ARG A 323 16.45 28.37 -11.46
N LYS A 324 16.68 29.66 -11.67
CA LYS A 324 16.54 30.35 -12.96
C LYS A 324 17.90 30.31 -13.63
#